data_AF-A0A972NKR6-F1
#
_entry.id   AF-A0A972NKR6-F1
#
_cell.length_a   1.000
_cell.length_b   1.000
_cell.length_c   1.000
_cell.angle_alpha   90.00
_cell.angle_beta   90.00
_cell.angle_gamma   90.00
#
_symmetry.space_group_name_H-M   'P 1'
#
loop_
_entity.id
_entity.type
_entity.pdbx_description
1 polymer ?
#
loop_
_entity_poly.entity_id
_entity_poly.type
_entity_poly.pdbx_seq_one_letter_code
_entity_poly.pdbx_strand_id
1 'polypeptide(L)'
;MFEDLKVANMVRAPKARQDAAGRWLPNGRSQKAGLNKAILQSTWGRTLDFTQYKAQRRNKLVLVVAPHHTSQECSRCGRTRPENRQGGRFLCDVCGFSAHADTNAACTIRRRGIKLLRDGVPEAKPRKRVSFRKNLNRAGPSDVPVERV
;
A
#
# COMPACT_ATOMS: atom_id res chain seq x y z
N MET A 1 -3.43 14.12 -9.29
CA MET A 1 -2.48 12.98 -9.17
C MET A 1 -2.63 12.42 -7.77
N PHE A 2 -2.64 11.10 -7.63
CA PHE A 2 -2.83 10.42 -6.34
C PHE A 2 -1.72 9.41 -6.13
N GLU A 3 -1.58 8.94 -4.90
CA GLU A 3 -0.81 7.74 -4.61
C GLU A 3 -1.64 6.49 -4.94
N ASP A 4 -0.99 5.45 -5.47
CA ASP A 4 -1.58 4.12 -5.66
C ASP A 4 -1.57 3.33 -4.34
N LEU A 5 -2.23 3.90 -3.32
CA LEU A 5 -2.42 3.24 -2.04
C LEU A 5 -3.34 2.04 -2.22
N LYS A 6 -2.88 0.87 -1.76
CA LYS A 6 -3.71 -0.35 -1.72
C LYS A 6 -4.65 -0.32 -0.52
N VAL A 7 -5.59 0.63 -0.52
CA VAL A 7 -6.49 0.92 0.62
C VAL A 7 -7.23 -0.33 1.07
N ALA A 8 -7.72 -1.17 0.14
CA ALA A 8 -8.38 -2.44 0.47
C ALA A 8 -7.47 -3.39 1.29
N ASN A 9 -6.18 -3.45 0.96
CA ASN A 9 -5.22 -4.26 1.71
C ASN A 9 -4.92 -3.63 3.09
N MET A 10 -4.83 -2.30 3.14
CA MET A 10 -4.57 -1.56 4.39
C MET A 10 -5.70 -1.78 5.40
N VAL A 11 -6.96 -1.73 4.99
CA VAL A 11 -8.11 -1.91 5.90
C VAL A 11 -8.48 -3.37 6.16
N ARG A 12 -7.87 -4.33 5.45
CA ARG A 12 -8.15 -5.76 5.63
C ARG A 12 -7.86 -6.18 7.07
N ALA A 13 -8.84 -6.81 7.72
CA ALA A 13 -8.66 -7.36 9.05
C ALA A 13 -7.63 -8.51 9.03
N PRO A 14 -6.78 -8.65 10.07
CA PRO A 14 -5.91 -9.81 10.22
C PRO A 14 -6.72 -11.11 10.30
N LYS A 15 -6.18 -12.19 9.72
CA LYS A 15 -6.81 -13.52 9.81
C LYS A 15 -6.69 -14.06 11.23
N ALA A 16 -7.71 -14.78 11.69
CA ALA A 16 -7.61 -15.50 12.96
C ALA A 16 -6.57 -16.63 12.84
N ARG A 17 -5.86 -16.91 13.93
CA ARG A 17 -4.84 -17.97 14.01
C ARG A 17 -5.13 -18.84 15.23
N GLN A 18 -4.98 -20.16 15.08
CA GLN A 18 -5.02 -21.10 16.19
C GLN A 18 -3.62 -21.68 16.45
N ASP A 19 -3.38 -22.15 17.68
CA ASP A 19 -2.24 -23.00 18.01
C ASP A 19 -2.48 -24.45 17.57
N ALA A 20 -1.48 -25.32 17.77
CA ALA A 20 -1.57 -26.74 17.42
C ALA A 20 -2.65 -27.50 18.22
N ALA A 21 -3.11 -26.94 19.35
CA ALA A 21 -4.16 -27.48 20.20
C ALA A 21 -5.55 -26.88 19.88
N GLY A 22 -5.68 -26.06 18.83
CA GLY A 22 -6.94 -25.45 18.40
C GLY A 22 -7.35 -24.19 19.18
N ARG A 23 -6.53 -23.68 20.11
CA ARG A 23 -6.83 -22.44 20.84
C ARG A 23 -6.55 -21.21 19.99
N TRP A 24 -7.42 -20.21 20.09
CA TRP A 24 -7.26 -18.95 19.36
C TRP A 24 -6.12 -18.10 19.93
N LEU A 25 -5.21 -17.67 19.05
CA LEU A 25 -4.09 -16.80 19.38
C LEU A 25 -4.44 -15.34 19.06
N PRO A 26 -3.87 -14.37 19.81
CA PRO A 26 -3.99 -12.95 19.47
C PRO A 26 -3.39 -12.68 18.09
N ASN A 27 -4.13 -11.97 17.24
CA ASN A 27 -3.77 -11.68 15.85
C ASN A 27 -3.68 -10.17 15.54
N GLY A 28 -3.65 -9.32 16.57
CA GLY A 28 -3.56 -7.87 16.42
C GLY A 28 -4.82 -7.18 15.85
N ARG A 29 -5.95 -7.90 15.69
CA ARG A 29 -7.19 -7.32 15.14
C ARG A 29 -7.68 -6.12 15.94
N SER A 30 -7.70 -6.21 17.27
CA SER A 30 -8.12 -5.12 18.15
C SER A 30 -7.22 -3.89 18.01
N GLN A 31 -5.90 -4.08 18.05
CA GLN A 31 -4.91 -3.01 17.88
C GLN A 31 -5.06 -2.28 16.53
N LYS A 32 -5.40 -3.01 15.45
CA LYS A 32 -5.59 -2.43 14.10
C LYS A 32 -6.96 -1.78 13.90
N ALA A 33 -7.97 -2.11 14.71
CA ALA A 33 -9.36 -1.70 14.47
C ALA A 33 -9.52 -0.17 14.42
N GLY A 34 -8.83 0.56 15.30
CA GLY A 34 -8.85 2.02 15.32
C GLY A 34 -8.31 2.64 14.03
N LEU A 35 -7.15 2.17 13.55
CA LEU A 35 -6.56 2.62 12.29
C LEU A 35 -7.48 2.32 11.10
N ASN A 36 -8.07 1.13 11.04
CA ASN A 36 -9.01 0.76 9.99
C ASN A 36 -10.22 1.70 9.96
N LYS A 37 -10.78 2.01 11.14
CA LYS A 37 -11.89 2.95 11.27
C LYS A 37 -11.50 4.35 10.76
N ALA A 38 -10.34 4.86 11.17
CA ALA A 38 -9.84 6.16 10.73
C ALA A 38 -9.69 6.23 9.20
N ILE A 39 -9.08 5.23 8.57
CA ILE A 39 -8.91 5.18 7.10
C ILE A 39 -10.26 5.17 6.38
N LEU A 40 -11.22 4.37 6.85
CA LEU A 40 -12.55 4.29 6.25
C LEU A 40 -13.34 5.59 6.42
N GLN A 41 -13.26 6.22 7.59
CA GLN A 41 -13.91 7.51 7.86
C GLN A 41 -13.33 8.65 7.01
N SER A 42 -12.03 8.62 6.70
CA SER A 42 -11.41 9.59 5.77
C SER A 42 -11.70 9.31 4.30
N THR A 43 -12.36 8.20 3.96
CA THR A 43 -12.85 7.88 2.61
C THR A 43 -11.79 7.89 1.49
N TRP A 44 -10.54 7.56 1.79
CA TRP A 44 -9.42 7.68 0.83
C TRP A 44 -9.68 7.01 -0.53
N GLY A 45 -10.26 5.80 -0.53
CA GLY A 45 -10.62 5.09 -1.77
C GLY A 45 -11.70 5.83 -2.57
N ARG A 46 -12.80 6.24 -1.91
CA ARG A 46 -13.90 6.97 -2.57
C ARG A 46 -13.43 8.31 -3.13
N THR A 47 -12.51 9.00 -2.47
CA THR A 47 -11.94 10.25 -2.99
C THR A 47 -11.24 10.02 -4.33
N LEU A 48 -10.47 8.93 -4.47
CA LEU A 48 -9.85 8.57 -5.73
C LEU A 48 -10.89 8.22 -6.78
N ASP A 49 -11.82 7.31 -6.47
CA ASP A 49 -12.90 6.88 -7.38
C ASP A 49 -13.69 8.09 -7.89
N PHE A 50 -14.06 8.98 -6.96
CA PHE A 50 -14.84 10.16 -7.26
C PHE A 50 -14.08 11.18 -8.11
N THR A 51 -12.79 11.33 -7.85
CA THR A 51 -11.96 12.20 -8.66
C THR A 51 -11.78 11.64 -10.06
N GLN A 52 -11.58 10.32 -10.21
CA GLN A 52 -11.43 9.67 -11.51
C GLN A 52 -12.65 9.88 -12.39
N TYR A 53 -13.86 9.50 -11.94
CA TYR A 53 -15.03 9.62 -12.81
C TYR A 53 -15.41 11.08 -13.10
N LYS A 54 -15.25 12.00 -12.13
CA LYS A 54 -15.51 13.44 -12.36
C LYS A 54 -14.50 14.08 -13.31
N ALA A 55 -13.23 13.67 -13.23
CA ALA A 55 -12.18 14.15 -14.13
C ALA A 55 -12.40 13.61 -15.55
N GLN A 56 -12.71 12.32 -15.69
CA GLN A 56 -13.01 11.69 -16.97
C GLN A 56 -14.17 12.38 -17.70
N ARG A 57 -15.26 12.72 -16.99
CA ARG A 57 -16.39 13.49 -17.56
C ARG A 57 -16.00 14.88 -18.09
N ARG A 58 -14.83 15.39 -17.73
CA ARG A 58 -14.28 16.67 -18.20
C ARG A 58 -13.05 16.48 -19.09
N ASN A 59 -12.82 15.27 -19.61
CA ASN A 59 -11.62 14.92 -20.40
C ASN A 59 -10.30 15.24 -19.67
N LYS A 60 -10.28 15.13 -18.34
CA LYS A 60 -9.09 15.34 -17.51
C LYS A 60 -8.48 14.02 -17.08
N LEU A 61 -7.16 13.94 -17.17
CA LEU A 61 -6.40 12.76 -16.76
C LEU A 61 -6.18 12.72 -15.25
N VAL A 62 -6.37 11.55 -14.65
CA VAL A 62 -6.01 11.25 -13.27
C VAL A 62 -4.95 10.16 -13.26
N LEU A 63 -3.78 10.50 -12.74
CA LEU A 63 -2.67 9.57 -12.58
C LEU A 63 -2.51 9.13 -11.14
N VAL A 64 -2.11 7.87 -10.98
CA VAL A 64 -1.67 7.30 -9.71
C VAL A 64 -0.17 7.03 -9.77
N VAL A 65 0.54 7.28 -8.67
CA VAL A 65 2.00 7.06 -8.55
C VAL A 65 2.31 6.13 -7.38
N ALA A 66 3.48 5.48 -7.40
CA ALA A 66 3.89 4.65 -6.28
C ALA A 66 3.92 5.45 -4.95
N PRO A 67 3.30 4.94 -3.86
CA PRO A 67 3.19 5.66 -2.58
C PRO A 67 4.49 5.69 -1.78
N HIS A 68 5.49 4.90 -2.16
CA HIS A 68 6.68 4.67 -1.34
C HIS A 68 7.49 5.96 -1.14
N HIS A 69 7.72 6.31 0.14
CA HIS A 69 8.56 7.41 0.59
C HIS A 69 8.21 8.82 0.06
N THR A 70 7.02 9.02 -0.48
CA THR A 70 6.56 10.33 -1.00
C THR A 70 6.62 11.45 0.03
N SER A 71 6.44 11.12 1.32
CA SER A 71 6.52 12.06 2.43
C SER A 71 7.92 12.32 2.97
N GLN A 72 8.92 11.55 2.53
CA GLN A 72 10.32 11.59 2.99
C GLN A 72 11.29 12.01 1.88
N GLU A 73 10.86 11.90 0.62
CA GLU A 73 11.59 12.32 -0.56
C GLU A 73 11.51 13.84 -0.75
N CYS A 74 12.66 14.47 -0.90
CA CYS A 74 12.76 15.88 -1.26
C CYS A 74 12.30 16.11 -2.70
N SER A 75 11.31 16.98 -2.88
CA SER A 75 10.78 17.33 -4.20
C SER A 75 11.77 18.08 -5.10
N ARG A 76 12.82 18.70 -4.55
CA ARG A 76 13.87 19.41 -5.31
C ARG A 76 15.00 18.48 -5.77
N CYS A 77 15.62 17.75 -4.84
CA CYS A 77 16.84 16.98 -5.14
C CYS A 77 16.62 15.46 -5.20
N GLY A 78 15.44 14.95 -4.82
CA GLY A 78 15.12 13.52 -4.80
C GLY A 78 15.72 12.74 -3.64
N ARG A 79 16.41 13.39 -2.69
CA ARG A 79 16.95 12.72 -1.49
C ARG A 79 15.81 12.20 -0.62
N THR A 80 15.89 10.92 -0.25
CA THR A 80 14.90 10.26 0.61
C THR A 80 15.53 9.87 1.93
N ARG A 81 15.01 10.40 3.03
CA ARG A 81 15.39 10.04 4.40
C ARG A 81 14.19 10.20 5.35
N PRO A 82 14.03 9.32 6.35
CA PRO A 82 13.01 9.49 7.38
C PRO A 82 13.13 10.83 8.13
N GLU A 83 14.35 11.27 8.40
CA GLU A 83 14.65 12.47 9.20
C GLU A 83 14.24 13.77 8.49
N ASN A 84 14.02 13.71 7.17
CA ASN A 84 13.60 14.87 6.39
C ASN A 84 12.20 15.38 6.81
N ARG A 85 11.37 14.54 7.43
CA ARG A 85 10.02 14.89 7.89
C ARG A 85 9.93 14.85 9.41
N GLN A 86 9.47 15.95 9.99
CA GLN A 86 9.18 16.05 11.41
C GLN A 86 7.76 16.64 11.58
N GLY A 87 6.78 15.76 11.77
CA GLY A 87 5.37 16.13 11.81
C GLY A 87 4.91 16.80 10.50
N GLY A 88 4.46 18.06 10.62
CA GLY A 88 4.06 18.91 9.50
C GLY A 88 5.21 19.64 8.80
N ARG A 89 6.44 19.55 9.31
CA ARG A 89 7.62 20.22 8.72
C ARG A 89 8.44 19.25 7.87
N PHE A 90 9.00 19.78 6.79
CA PHE A 90 9.98 19.09 5.95
C PHE A 90 11.24 19.94 5.81
N LEU A 91 12.41 19.32 6.02
CA LEU A 91 13.73 19.92 5.80
C LEU A 91 14.64 18.87 5.14
N CYS A 92 15.17 19.19 3.97
CA CYS A 92 16.15 18.33 3.32
C CYS A 92 17.55 18.55 3.89
N ASP A 93 18.17 17.47 4.35
CA ASP A 93 19.55 17.41 4.84
C ASP A 93 20.62 17.77 3.79
N VAL A 94 20.33 17.56 2.50
CA VAL A 94 21.31 17.76 1.42
C VAL A 94 21.21 19.14 0.77
N CYS A 95 20.01 19.56 0.35
CA CYS A 95 19.85 20.80 -0.42
C CYS A 95 19.26 21.96 0.38
N GLY A 96 19.03 21.79 1.68
CA GLY A 96 18.46 22.82 2.56
C GLY A 96 17.01 23.19 2.27
N PHE A 97 16.33 22.49 1.35
CA PHE A 97 14.95 22.80 1.01
C PHE A 97 14.02 22.57 2.22
N SER A 98 13.29 23.61 2.60
CA SER A 98 12.29 23.58 3.67
C SER A 98 10.89 23.90 3.15
N ALA A 99 9.90 23.15 3.60
CA ALA A 99 8.49 23.40 3.29
C ALA A 99 7.57 22.74 4.33
N HIS A 100 6.26 22.97 4.21
CA HIS A 100 5.29 22.08 4.85
C HIS A 100 5.38 20.68 4.24
N ALA A 101 5.27 19.64 5.07
CA ALA A 101 5.44 18.25 4.66
C ALA A 101 4.45 17.85 3.55
N ASP A 102 3.19 18.30 3.66
CA ASP A 102 2.16 17.99 2.66
C ASP A 102 2.42 18.72 1.34
N THR A 103 2.96 19.94 1.37
CA THR A 103 3.37 20.67 0.15
C THR A 103 4.52 19.94 -0.55
N ASN A 104 5.54 19.51 0.21
CA ASN A 104 6.62 18.72 -0.35
C ASN A 104 6.11 17.40 -0.95
N ALA A 105 5.26 16.67 -0.23
CA ALA A 105 4.67 15.43 -0.72
C ALA A 105 3.85 15.64 -2.00
N ALA A 106 3.05 16.70 -2.09
CA ALA A 106 2.31 17.06 -3.29
C ALA A 106 3.24 17.35 -4.48
N CYS A 107 4.33 18.09 -4.26
CA CYS A 107 5.36 18.35 -5.28
C CYS A 107 6.07 17.06 -5.73
N THR A 108 6.40 16.17 -4.80
CA THR A 108 6.99 14.85 -5.09
C THR A 108 6.06 13.99 -5.93
N ILE A 109 4.77 13.88 -5.55
CA ILE A 109 3.74 13.14 -6.31
C ILE A 109 3.60 13.74 -7.70
N ARG A 110 3.56 15.07 -7.82
CA ARG A 110 3.51 15.78 -9.11
C ARG A 110 4.70 15.42 -10.00
N ARG A 111 5.91 15.49 -9.46
CA ARG A 111 7.16 15.17 -10.17
C ARG A 111 7.15 13.73 -10.69
N ARG A 112 6.76 12.76 -9.85
CA ARG A 112 6.64 11.36 -10.23
C ARG A 112 5.58 11.15 -11.33
N GLY A 113 4.43 11.83 -11.25
CA GLY A 113 3.39 11.73 -12.26
C GLY A 113 3.79 12.34 -13.61
N ILE A 114 4.50 13.48 -13.61
CA ILE A 114 5.08 14.05 -14.85
C ILE A 114 6.10 13.08 -15.46
N LYS A 115 6.95 12.45 -14.64
CA LYS A 115 7.90 11.45 -15.10
C LYS A 115 7.19 10.28 -15.77
N LEU A 116 6.16 9.71 -15.13
CA LEU A 116 5.36 8.62 -15.72
C LEU A 116 4.73 9.00 -17.07
N LEU A 117 4.28 10.24 -17.23
CA LEU A 117 3.75 10.69 -18.54
C LEU A 117 4.82 10.73 -19.62
N ARG A 118 6.02 11.20 -19.27
CA ARG A 118 7.15 11.30 -20.20
C ARG A 118 7.70 9.93 -20.59
N ASP A 119 7.77 9.01 -19.63
CA ASP A 119 8.30 7.66 -19.82
C ASP A 119 7.29 6.73 -20.55
N GLY A 120 6.06 7.22 -20.80
CA GLY A 120 4.94 6.42 -21.29
C GLY A 120 4.15 5.77 -20.16
N VAL A 121 2.83 5.62 -20.34
CA VAL A 121 1.99 4.95 -19.34
C VAL A 121 2.45 3.50 -19.24
N PRO A 122 2.86 3.01 -18.04
CA PRO A 122 3.33 1.64 -17.91
C PRO A 122 2.20 0.68 -18.30
N GLU A 123 2.46 -0.17 -19.30
CA GLU A 123 1.52 -1.22 -19.69
C GLU A 123 1.25 -2.15 -18.51
N ALA A 124 -0.02 -2.51 -18.31
CA ALA A 124 -0.40 -3.47 -17.29
C ALA A 124 0.24 -4.82 -17.61
N LYS A 125 1.22 -5.25 -16.80
CA LYS A 125 1.82 -6.58 -16.98
C LYS A 125 0.71 -7.64 -16.94
N PRO A 126 0.62 -8.55 -17.93
CA PRO A 126 -0.38 -9.59 -17.92
C PRO A 126 -0.23 -10.44 -16.66
N ARG A 127 -1.35 -10.73 -15.99
CA ARG A 127 -1.34 -11.62 -14.81
C ARG A 127 -0.87 -12.99 -15.27
N LYS A 128 0.31 -13.42 -14.81
CA LYS A 128 0.77 -14.80 -15.04
C LYS A 128 -0.20 -15.76 -14.35
N ARG A 129 -0.81 -16.67 -15.10
CA ARG A 129 -1.56 -17.80 -14.54
C ARG A 129 -0.53 -18.74 -13.91
N VAL A 130 -0.44 -18.74 -12.59
CA VAL A 130 0.34 -19.73 -11.84
C VAL A 130 -0.56 -20.94 -11.58
N SER A 131 -0.17 -22.12 -12.04
CA SER A 131 -0.83 -23.37 -11.68
C SER A 131 -0.25 -23.87 -10.36
N PHE A 132 -1.10 -24.08 -9.37
CA PHE A 132 -0.70 -24.79 -8.15
C PHE A 132 -0.76 -26.29 -8.44
N ARG A 133 0.40 -26.93 -8.66
CA ARG A 133 0.47 -28.40 -8.67
C ARG A 133 0.54 -28.86 -7.22
N LYS A 134 -0.42 -29.68 -6.77
CA LYS A 134 -0.27 -30.44 -5.52
C LYS A 134 0.95 -31.34 -5.69
N ASN A 135 1.97 -31.14 -4.88
CA ASN A 135 3.13 -32.01 -4.88
C ASN A 135 2.75 -33.29 -4.11
N LEU A 136 2.46 -34.38 -4.83
CA LEU A 136 2.03 -35.67 -4.27
C LEU A 136 3.11 -36.31 -3.37
N ASN A 137 4.37 -35.89 -3.49
CA ASN A 137 5.50 -36.41 -2.71
C ASN A 137 5.65 -35.77 -1.32
N ARG A 138 4.65 -35.02 -0.85
CA ARG A 138 4.59 -34.45 0.50
C ARG A 138 3.46 -35.11 1.32
N ALA A 139 3.31 -36.42 1.18
CA ALA A 139 2.59 -37.21 2.16
C ALA A 139 3.45 -37.27 3.43
N GLY A 140 2.97 -36.68 4.53
CA GLY A 140 3.45 -37.07 5.86
C GLY A 140 3.19 -38.55 6.10
N PRO A 141 3.84 -39.18 7.09
CA PRO A 141 3.72 -40.60 7.32
C PRO A 141 2.23 -40.97 7.46
N SER A 142 1.83 -41.97 6.68
CA SER A 142 0.50 -42.56 6.63
C SER A 142 0.01 -42.92 8.04
N ASP A 143 -1.25 -42.59 8.32
CA ASP A 143 -1.98 -42.96 9.52
C ASP A 143 -1.68 -44.42 9.94
N VAL A 144 -1.16 -44.60 11.15
CA VAL A 144 -1.00 -45.92 11.77
C VAL A 144 -2.40 -46.40 12.17
N PRO A 145 -2.84 -47.61 11.77
CA PRO A 145 -4.16 -48.09 12.14
C PRO A 145 -4.22 -48.37 13.64
N VAL A 146 -5.18 -47.74 14.31
CA VAL A 146 -5.52 -48.04 15.71
C VAL A 146 -6.30 -49.34 15.74
N GLU A 147 -5.67 -50.43 16.19
CA GLU A 147 -6.40 -51.65 16.55
C GLU A 147 -7.33 -51.35 17.73
N ARG A 148 -8.61 -51.68 17.56
CA ARG A 148 -9.60 -51.64 18.63
C ARG A 148 -9.41 -52.90 19.47
N VAL A 149 -9.09 -52.72 20.75
CA VAL A 149 -9.27 -53.72 21.81
C VAL A 149 -10.54 -53.39 22.57
#